data_AF-A0A4S4D4U8-F1
#
_entry.id   AF-A0A4S4D4U8-F1
#
_cell.length_a   1.000
_cell.length_b   1.000
_cell.length_c   1.000
_cell.angle_alpha   90.00
_cell.angle_beta   90.00
_cell.angle_gamma   90.00
#
_symmetry.space_group_name_H-M   'P 1'
#
loop_
_entity.id
_entity.type
_entity.pdbx_description
1 polymer ?
#
loop_
_entity_poly.entity_id
_entity_poly.type
_entity_poly.pdbx_seq_one_letter_code
_entity_poly.pdbx_strand_id
1 'polypeptide(L)'
;MASYISLKALAILALALAFCVQGIMGGGIECENLNKDSCAFAVSSSSKRCVLEKTVKRSGEEAYTCRTSEIEADKLKDWIENDQCIEACGLDRTMLGISSDSLLESQFTHKLCSTQCYDNCPNIVDLYFNLAAGEGTFLTYNHILQE
;
A
#
# COMPACT_ATOMS: atom_id res chain seq x y z
N MET A 1 -5.12 -59.53 -6.49
CA MET A 1 -3.90 -58.68 -6.56
C MET A 1 -4.14 -57.41 -7.38
N ALA A 2 -4.78 -57.46 -8.55
CA ALA A 2 -5.08 -56.28 -9.38
C ALA A 2 -5.98 -55.21 -8.69
N SER A 3 -6.99 -55.63 -7.93
CA SER A 3 -7.91 -54.71 -7.23
C SER A 3 -7.22 -53.86 -6.14
N TYR A 4 -6.24 -54.43 -5.43
CA TYR A 4 -5.50 -53.74 -4.36
C TYR A 4 -4.53 -52.67 -4.91
N ILE A 5 -3.99 -52.90 -6.11
CA ILE A 5 -3.11 -51.94 -6.82
C ILE A 5 -3.93 -50.75 -7.33
N SER A 6 -5.15 -51.01 -7.83
CA SER A 6 -6.09 -49.97 -8.27
C SER A 6 -6.53 -49.05 -7.14
N LEU A 7 -6.85 -49.62 -5.96
CA LEU A 7 -7.26 -48.85 -4.78
C LEU A 7 -6.13 -47.96 -4.24
N LYS A 8 -4.88 -48.45 -4.27
CA LYS A 8 -3.70 -47.65 -3.87
C LYS A 8 -3.40 -46.53 -4.85
N ALA A 9 -3.52 -46.77 -6.15
CA ALA A 9 -3.33 -45.73 -7.15
C ALA A 9 -4.36 -44.60 -7.01
N LEU A 10 -5.63 -44.94 -6.76
CA LEU A 10 -6.70 -43.96 -6.49
C LEU A 10 -6.45 -43.18 -5.20
N ALA A 11 -5.98 -43.83 -4.14
CA ALA A 11 -5.67 -43.16 -2.87
C ALA A 11 -4.47 -42.19 -3.01
N ILE A 12 -3.43 -42.56 -3.75
CA ILE A 12 -2.27 -41.70 -4.03
C ILE A 12 -2.68 -40.51 -4.90
N LEU A 13 -3.53 -40.72 -5.91
CA LEU A 13 -4.05 -39.66 -6.76
C LEU A 13 -4.92 -38.67 -5.98
N ALA A 14 -5.79 -39.17 -5.08
CA ALA A 14 -6.60 -38.33 -4.21
C ALA A 14 -5.74 -37.52 -3.22
N LEU A 15 -4.68 -38.11 -2.66
CA LEU A 15 -3.75 -37.42 -1.77
C LEU A 15 -2.95 -36.33 -2.51
N ALA A 16 -2.52 -36.60 -3.74
CA ALA A 16 -1.84 -35.63 -4.61
C ALA A 16 -2.76 -34.46 -4.98
N LEU A 17 -4.02 -34.74 -5.34
CA LEU A 17 -5.02 -33.71 -5.62
C LEU A 17 -5.34 -32.87 -4.39
N ALA A 18 -5.42 -33.45 -3.19
CA ALA A 18 -5.64 -32.70 -1.94
C ALA A 18 -4.49 -31.73 -1.62
N PHE A 19 -3.24 -32.11 -1.93
CA PHE A 19 -2.07 -31.24 -1.78
C PHE A 19 -2.08 -30.07 -2.78
N CYS A 20 -2.66 -30.25 -3.97
CA CYS A 20 -2.83 -29.16 -4.94
C CYS A 20 -3.83 -28.08 -4.50
N VAL A 21 -4.68 -28.33 -3.48
CA VAL A 21 -5.68 -27.35 -2.99
C VAL A 21 -5.15 -26.46 -1.87
N GLN A 22 -3.90 -26.64 -1.40
CA GLN A 22 -3.33 -25.81 -0.32
C GLN A 22 -2.94 -24.37 -0.73
N GLY A 23 -3.35 -23.91 -1.92
CA GLY A 23 -2.84 -22.69 -2.55
C GLY A 23 -3.87 -21.59 -2.81
N ILE A 24 -4.82 -21.33 -1.89
CA ILE A 24 -5.56 -20.05 -1.87
C ILE A 24 -5.76 -19.62 -0.41
N MET A 25 -4.68 -19.32 0.30
CA MET A 25 -4.78 -18.46 1.49
C MET A 25 -4.79 -17.02 0.97
N GLY A 26 -5.90 -16.65 0.33
CA GLY A 26 -6.19 -15.29 -0.12
C GLY A 26 -6.52 -14.42 1.08
N GLY A 27 -5.51 -14.13 1.91
CA GLY A 27 -5.57 -13.03 2.85
C GLY A 27 -5.29 -11.76 2.05
N GLY A 28 -6.30 -10.92 1.90
CA GLY A 28 -6.08 -9.56 1.39
C GLY A 28 -5.22 -8.75 2.35
N ILE A 29 -4.78 -7.58 1.91
CA ILE A 29 -3.99 -6.69 2.75
C ILE A 29 -4.85 -6.22 3.93
N GLU A 30 -4.39 -6.49 5.13
CA GLU A 30 -4.86 -5.87 6.37
C GLU A 30 -3.72 -4.98 6.87
N CYS A 31 -3.99 -3.69 7.08
CA CYS A 31 -2.95 -2.73 7.42
C CYS A 31 -2.20 -3.15 8.69
N GLU A 32 -2.91 -3.71 9.67
CA GLU A 32 -2.39 -4.15 10.96
C GLU A 32 -1.37 -5.30 10.84
N ASN A 33 -1.37 -6.02 9.71
CA ASN A 33 -0.41 -7.09 9.42
C ASN A 33 0.83 -6.60 8.64
N LEU A 34 0.88 -5.33 8.23
CA LEU A 34 2.01 -4.76 7.52
C LEU A 34 3.12 -4.33 8.47
N ASN A 35 4.37 -4.49 8.01
CA ASN A 35 5.53 -3.97 8.72
C ASN A 35 5.79 -2.50 8.35
N LYS A 36 6.80 -1.91 8.99
CA LYS A 36 7.18 -0.51 8.79
C LYS A 36 7.47 -0.17 7.33
N ASP A 37 8.11 -1.07 6.59
CA ASP A 37 8.62 -0.83 5.24
C ASP A 37 7.55 -1.03 4.16
N SER A 38 6.38 -1.56 4.52
CA SER A 38 5.26 -1.77 3.58
C SER A 38 3.99 -1.02 3.96
N CYS A 39 3.94 -0.37 5.12
CA CYS A 39 2.72 0.24 5.64
C CYS A 39 2.35 1.57 4.97
N ALA A 40 3.30 2.52 4.92
CA ALA A 40 3.02 3.85 4.42
C ALA A 40 2.55 3.79 2.96
N PHE A 41 1.42 4.44 2.67
CA PHE A 41 0.78 4.49 1.35
C PHE A 41 0.30 3.12 0.82
N ALA A 42 0.06 2.14 1.69
CA ALA A 42 -0.64 0.91 1.30
C ALA A 42 -2.17 1.10 1.29
N VAL A 43 -2.86 0.20 0.58
CA VAL A 43 -4.32 0.12 0.51
C VAL A 43 -4.74 -1.30 0.88
N SER A 44 -5.62 -1.40 1.87
CA SER A 44 -6.16 -2.67 2.34
C SER A 44 -7.08 -3.33 1.30
N SER A 45 -7.45 -4.57 1.57
CA SER A 45 -8.51 -5.29 0.85
C SER A 45 -9.89 -4.63 0.95
N SER A 46 -10.11 -3.81 1.98
CA SER A 46 -11.32 -3.01 2.18
C SER A 46 -11.24 -1.62 1.52
N SER A 47 -10.25 -1.39 0.64
CA SER A 47 -10.03 -0.11 -0.05
C SER A 47 -9.78 1.08 0.87
N LYS A 48 -9.35 0.83 2.12
CA LYS A 48 -8.95 1.86 3.08
C LYS A 48 -7.43 2.02 3.06
N ARG A 49 -6.93 3.25 3.17
CA ARG A 49 -5.49 3.51 3.18
C ARG A 49 -4.87 3.17 4.53
N CYS A 50 -3.67 2.62 4.51
CA CYS A 50 -2.90 2.32 5.70
C CYS A 50 -2.08 3.55 6.15
N VAL A 51 -1.93 3.70 7.46
CA VAL A 51 -1.16 4.78 8.09
C VAL A 51 -0.14 4.21 9.07
N LEU A 52 1.09 4.68 8.94
CA LEU A 52 2.17 4.34 9.87
C LEU A 52 2.12 5.30 11.05
N GLU A 53 2.02 4.75 12.24
CA GLU A 53 2.07 5.49 13.50
C GLU A 53 3.35 5.14 14.26
N LYS A 54 3.86 6.12 15.01
CA LYS A 54 5.01 5.97 15.90
C LYS A 54 4.56 6.19 17.33
N THR A 55 4.92 5.25 18.19
CA THR A 55 4.69 5.32 19.63
C THR A 55 6.02 5.22 20.35
N VAL A 56 6.16 5.91 21.47
CA VAL A 56 7.35 5.82 22.32
C VAL A 56 6.99 4.99 23.54
N LYS A 57 7.65 3.84 23.72
CA LYS A 57 7.45 2.98 24.89
C LYS A 57 7.99 3.68 26.15
N ARG A 58 7.57 3.21 27.32
CA ARG A 58 8.11 3.67 28.62
C ARG A 58 9.63 3.49 28.74
N SER A 59 10.23 2.58 27.98
CA SER A 59 11.68 2.37 27.89
C SER A 59 12.41 3.44 27.08
N GLY A 60 11.71 4.35 26.39
CA GLY A 60 12.27 5.28 25.41
C GLY A 60 12.46 4.68 24.02
N GLU A 61 12.14 3.41 23.81
CA GLU A 61 12.21 2.73 22.52
C GLU A 61 11.05 3.17 21.61
N GLU A 62 11.37 3.43 20.34
CA GLU A 62 10.39 3.73 19.31
C GLU A 62 9.74 2.45 18.80
N ALA A 63 8.41 2.41 18.79
CA ALA A 63 7.62 1.34 18.20
C ALA A 63 6.76 1.88 17.07
N TYR A 64 6.72 1.15 15.97
CA TYR A 64 5.91 1.49 14.81
C TYR A 64 4.72 0.55 14.73
N THR A 65 3.55 1.11 14.44
CA THR A 65 2.31 0.35 14.27
C THR A 65 1.63 0.83 13.00
N CYS A 66 1.24 -0.12 12.15
CA CYS A 66 0.43 0.18 10.98
C CYS A 66 -1.05 0.07 11.33
N ARG A 67 -1.87 1.01 10.87
CA ARG A 67 -3.30 1.02 11.10
C ARG A 67 -4.07 1.33 9.84
N THR A 68 -5.31 0.86 9.78
CA THR A 68 -6.27 1.28 8.76
C THR A 68 -6.76 2.70 9.07
N SER A 69 -6.63 3.61 8.10
CA SER A 69 -7.19 4.96 8.18
C SER A 69 -8.62 5.00 7.65
N GLU A 70 -9.35 6.07 7.94
CA GLU A 70 -10.70 6.27 7.40
C GLU A 70 -10.71 6.74 5.94
N ILE A 71 -9.55 7.09 5.38
CA ILE A 71 -9.42 7.61 4.02
C ILE A 71 -9.51 6.45 3.02
N GLU A 72 -10.50 6.51 2.15
CA GLU A 72 -10.73 5.51 1.10
C GLU A 72 -9.92 5.83 -0.15
N ALA A 73 -9.37 4.80 -0.79
CA ALA A 73 -8.69 4.91 -2.07
C ALA A 73 -9.69 4.69 -3.23
N ASP A 74 -9.62 5.50 -4.28
CA ASP A 74 -10.49 5.32 -5.44
C ASP A 74 -10.05 4.09 -6.26
N LYS A 75 -10.95 3.11 -6.40
CA LYS A 75 -10.80 1.88 -7.23
C LYS A 75 -9.61 0.97 -6.90
N LEU A 76 -8.78 1.31 -5.91
CA LEU A 76 -7.63 0.50 -5.50
C LEU A 76 -7.98 -0.36 -4.28
N LYS A 77 -7.43 -1.57 -4.26
CA LYS A 77 -7.48 -2.53 -3.17
C LYS A 77 -6.25 -3.42 -3.24
N ASP A 78 -5.82 -3.94 -2.10
CA ASP A 78 -4.66 -4.84 -2.03
C ASP A 78 -3.42 -4.27 -2.73
N TRP A 79 -3.13 -2.99 -2.48
CA TRP A 79 -2.11 -2.23 -3.20
C TRP A 79 -1.00 -1.75 -2.26
N ILE A 80 0.25 -1.94 -2.68
CA ILE A 80 1.43 -1.35 -2.03
C ILE A 80 2.27 -0.71 -3.13
N GLU A 81 2.47 0.60 -3.07
CA GLU A 81 3.36 1.30 -4.01
C GLU A 81 4.78 0.74 -3.88
N ASN A 82 5.54 0.69 -4.96
CA ASN A 82 6.95 0.27 -4.91
C ASN A 82 7.87 1.44 -4.50
N ASP A 83 9.12 1.13 -4.18
CA ASP A 83 10.06 2.15 -3.68
C ASP A 83 10.44 3.20 -4.74
N GLN A 84 10.52 2.81 -6.02
CA GLN A 84 10.81 3.74 -7.12
C GLN A 84 9.71 4.79 -7.25
N CYS A 85 8.46 4.35 -7.09
CA CYS A 85 7.30 5.21 -7.09
C CYS A 85 7.34 6.21 -5.92
N ILE A 86 7.56 5.71 -4.70
CA ILE A 86 7.64 6.55 -3.49
C ILE A 86 8.73 7.60 -3.62
N GLU A 87 9.92 7.20 -4.08
CA GLU A 87 11.03 8.12 -4.28
C GLU A 87 10.76 9.17 -5.37
N ALA A 88 10.13 8.76 -6.48
CA ALA A 88 9.74 9.66 -7.57
C ALA A 88 8.78 10.75 -7.11
N CYS A 89 7.86 10.43 -6.20
CA CYS A 89 6.94 11.40 -5.59
C CYS A 89 7.57 12.23 -4.46
N GLY A 90 8.83 11.99 -4.10
CA GLY A 90 9.50 12.68 -2.99
C GLY A 90 9.06 12.24 -1.61
N LEU A 91 8.55 11.02 -1.49
CA LEU A 91 8.05 10.43 -0.26
C LEU A 91 9.05 9.41 0.31
N ASP A 92 8.79 8.92 1.51
CA ASP A 92 9.58 7.89 2.18
C ASP A 92 8.68 6.90 2.95
N ARG A 93 9.10 5.64 3.06
CA ARG A 93 8.36 4.57 3.76
C ARG A 93 8.18 4.81 5.26
N THR A 94 9.02 5.66 5.84
CA THR A 94 9.00 5.98 7.26
C THR A 94 8.10 7.18 7.58
N MET A 95 7.45 7.76 6.57
CA MET A 95 6.46 8.82 6.77
C MET A 95 5.37 8.36 7.72
N LEU A 96 5.07 9.23 8.67
CA LEU A 96 4.09 9.00 9.71
C LEU A 96 2.83 9.79 9.39
N GLY A 97 1.69 9.17 9.61
CA GLY A 97 0.43 9.84 9.34
C GLY A 97 0.18 10.09 7.85
N ILE A 98 -0.86 10.87 7.59
CA ILE A 98 -1.17 11.49 6.31
C ILE A 98 -1.43 12.97 6.64
N SER A 99 -0.65 13.87 6.06
CA SER A 99 -0.80 15.33 6.27
C SER A 99 -0.83 16.07 4.94
N SER A 100 -1.67 17.10 4.86
CA SER A 100 -1.73 18.06 3.76
C SER A 100 -0.62 19.12 3.85
N ASP A 101 0.06 19.28 4.99
CA ASP A 101 1.07 20.32 5.19
C ASP A 101 2.22 20.24 4.18
N SER A 102 2.59 19.02 3.76
CA SER A 102 3.66 18.80 2.77
C SER A 102 3.34 19.45 1.42
N LEU A 103 2.07 19.69 1.09
CA LEU A 103 1.66 20.39 -0.14
C LEU A 103 2.09 21.87 -0.17
N LEU A 104 2.41 22.45 1.00
CA LEU A 104 2.95 23.82 1.10
C LEU A 104 4.42 23.88 0.67
N GLU A 105 5.12 22.74 0.61
CA GLU A 105 6.51 22.65 0.20
C GLU A 105 6.61 22.54 -1.33
N SER A 106 7.14 23.58 -1.98
CA SER A 106 7.27 23.62 -3.45
C SER A 106 8.07 22.44 -4.02
N GLN A 107 9.12 22.00 -3.31
CA GLN A 107 9.93 20.86 -3.71
C GLN A 107 9.15 19.55 -3.72
N PHE A 108 8.29 19.34 -2.73
CA PHE A 108 7.42 18.17 -2.67
C PHE A 108 6.41 18.20 -3.81
N THR A 109 5.69 19.31 -3.97
CA THR A 109 4.69 19.48 -5.03
C THR A 109 5.29 19.32 -6.42
N HIS A 110 6.52 19.78 -6.65
CA HIS A 110 7.23 19.56 -7.91
C HIS A 110 7.51 18.08 -8.19
N LYS A 111 7.92 17.30 -7.18
CA LYS A 111 8.13 15.85 -7.34
C LYS A 111 6.81 15.10 -7.52
N LEU A 112 5.80 15.44 -6.72
CA LEU A 112 4.45 14.87 -6.81
C LEU A 112 3.83 15.08 -8.21
N CYS A 113 4.03 16.25 -8.81
CA CYS A 113 3.53 16.58 -10.16
C CYS A 113 4.49 16.17 -11.30
N SER A 114 5.62 15.52 -11.00
CA SER A 114 6.52 15.01 -12.03
C SER A 114 5.89 13.86 -12.81
N THR A 115 6.29 13.65 -14.06
CA THR A 115 5.80 12.51 -14.87
C THR A 115 6.10 11.17 -14.20
N GLN A 116 7.27 11.07 -13.55
CA GLN A 116 7.69 9.84 -12.89
C GLN A 116 6.73 9.47 -11.75
N CYS A 117 6.28 10.43 -10.95
CA CYS A 117 5.26 10.18 -9.93
C CYS A 117 3.88 10.01 -10.55
N TYR A 118 3.43 10.98 -11.34
CA TYR A 118 2.06 11.06 -11.85
C TYR A 118 1.64 9.80 -12.63
N ASP A 119 2.51 9.29 -13.49
CA ASP A 119 2.18 8.16 -14.37
C ASP A 119 2.35 6.79 -13.68
N ASN A 120 3.14 6.70 -12.60
CA ASN A 120 3.54 5.42 -12.02
C ASN A 120 3.05 5.18 -10.59
N CYS A 121 2.42 6.17 -9.95
CA CYS A 121 2.05 6.14 -8.53
C CYS A 121 0.58 6.43 -8.28
N PRO A 122 -0.33 5.57 -8.75
CA PRO A 122 -1.75 5.86 -8.75
C PRO A 122 -2.32 6.10 -7.35
N ASN A 123 -1.87 5.40 -6.30
CA ASN A 123 -2.40 5.61 -4.95
C ASN A 123 -1.92 6.93 -4.33
N ILE A 124 -0.64 7.26 -4.51
CA ILE A 124 -0.05 8.50 -3.96
C ILE A 124 -0.65 9.72 -4.65
N VAL A 125 -0.77 9.68 -5.98
CA VAL A 125 -1.36 10.76 -6.77
C VAL A 125 -2.81 10.96 -6.35
N ASP A 126 -3.61 9.89 -6.30
CA ASP A 126 -5.00 9.97 -5.85
C ASP A 126 -5.10 10.54 -4.42
N LEU A 127 -4.25 10.09 -3.50
CA LEU A 127 -4.25 10.57 -2.12
C LEU A 127 -4.02 12.09 -2.05
N TYR A 128 -2.90 12.57 -2.60
CA TYR A 128 -2.51 13.97 -2.41
C TYR A 128 -3.35 14.93 -3.26
N PHE A 129 -3.83 14.53 -4.43
CA PHE A 129 -4.76 15.36 -5.20
C PHE A 129 -6.10 15.52 -4.49
N ASN A 130 -6.61 14.45 -3.86
CA ASN A 130 -7.84 14.54 -3.07
C ASN A 130 -7.64 15.33 -1.77
N LEU A 131 -6.48 15.21 -1.10
CA LEU A 131 -6.13 16.06 0.04
C LEU A 131 -6.08 17.53 -0.38
N ALA A 132 -5.37 17.85 -1.47
CA ALA A 132 -5.30 19.21 -2.00
C ALA A 132 -6.68 19.78 -2.30
N ALA A 133 -7.54 19.01 -2.97
CA ALA A 133 -8.91 19.41 -3.28
C ALA A 133 -9.74 19.64 -2.01
N GLY A 134 -9.55 18.80 -0.98
CA GLY A 134 -10.17 18.98 0.34
C GLY A 134 -9.75 20.26 1.05
N GLU A 135 -8.50 20.70 0.84
CA GLU A 135 -7.96 21.98 1.32
C GLU A 135 -8.35 23.18 0.43
N GLY A 136 -9.10 22.96 -0.65
CA GLY A 136 -9.48 24.00 -1.61
C GLY A 136 -8.36 24.42 -2.57
N THR A 137 -7.31 23.63 -2.67
CA THR A 137 -6.19 23.81 -3.62
C THR A 137 -6.31 22.81 -4.78
N PHE A 138 -5.87 23.20 -5.97
CA PHE A 138 -5.86 22.30 -7.13
C PHE A 138 -4.44 22.12 -7.63
N LEU A 139 -3.93 20.90 -7.53
CA LEU A 139 -2.66 20.55 -8.12
C LEU A 139 -2.85 20.38 -9.63
N THR A 140 -2.01 21.06 -10.42
CA THR A 140 -1.97 20.87 -11.86
C THR A 140 -0.58 20.41 -12.26
N TYR A 141 -0.52 19.55 -13.28
CA TYR A 141 0.71 19.04 -13.88
C TYR A 141 1.67 20.17 -14.34
N ASN A 142 1.15 21.38 -14.58
CA ASN A 142 1.91 22.52 -15.08
C ASN A 142 2.42 23.52 -14.02
N HIS A 143 2.43 23.17 -12.73
CA HIS A 143 3.05 24.04 -11.70
C HIS A 143 4.60 24.08 -11.74
N ILE A 144 5.20 23.68 -12.87
CA ILE A 144 6.66 23.63 -13.12
C ILE A 144 7.16 24.90 -13.86
N LEU A 145 6.29 25.81 -14.31
CA LEU A 145 6.69 26.98 -15.13
C LEU A 145 6.37 28.36 -14.51
N GLN A 146 6.30 28.47 -13.19
CA GLN A 146 6.26 29.78 -12.52
C GLN A 146 7.31 29.87 -11.41
N GLU A 147 8.59 29.64 -11.75
CA GLU A 147 9.75 30.43 -11.26
C GLU A 147 10.84 30.45 -12.34
#